data_AF-A0A7J7K1C8-F1
#
_entry.id   AF-A0A7J7K1C8-F1
#
_cell.length_a   1.000
_cell.length_b   1.000
_cell.length_c   1.000
_cell.angle_alpha   90.00
_cell.angle_beta   90.00
_cell.angle_gamma   90.00
#
_symmetry.space_group_name_H-M   'P 1'
#
loop_
_entity.id
_entity.type
_entity.pdbx_description
1 polymer ?
#
loop_
_entity_poly.entity_id
_entity_poly.type
_entity_poly.pdbx_seq_one_letter_code
_entity_poly.pdbx_strand_id
1 'polypeptide(L)'
;MSGKPKSGKSGGLRSGTAGGSKVTTKVVAKPGAMARRTPAGLVPNMDPIPMDRLADGSLAPKGYTMRPVVAAKNYDVVSFARAMNDDFAPRVKKLFDPERKAAVEAQRTGVYIGWRLPGQKFDCQRVSDTSLCFCGHLLGEHAQYNGRSVRVPCAQTGCKCKAFQWIPSRPEDVGEFWHQRRRNFDPTTWRAKCRCKHSHEQHDCTGMKACRAKGCSCSAFNSNFLCAACDKHWEEHETFFETEAMRVKEGLPTGEAYLPFAEMPNLRNAVLTGDESDDSAYLALTGGQGHIPISDRPHGNDAVFSPGGGNSRFRPVYD
;
A
#
# COMPACT_ATOMS: atom_id res chain seq x y z
N MET A 1 22.78 -55.54 -14.52
CA MET A 1 24.22 -55.22 -14.63
C MET A 1 24.38 -53.80 -14.10
N SER A 2 25.10 -53.42 -13.05
CA SER A 2 26.01 -53.97 -12.05
C SER A 2 26.12 -52.81 -11.03
N GLY A 3 26.05 -52.91 -9.70
CA GLY A 3 26.52 -53.94 -8.80
C GLY A 3 27.73 -53.41 -7.99
N LYS A 4 27.47 -52.96 -6.76
CA LYS A 4 28.37 -52.80 -5.58
C LYS A 4 29.20 -51.51 -5.39
N PRO A 5 29.13 -50.95 -4.17
CA PRO A 5 30.29 -50.49 -3.39
C PRO A 5 30.81 -51.62 -2.46
N LYS A 6 32.11 -51.60 -2.16
CA LYS A 6 32.80 -52.37 -1.09
C LYS A 6 33.90 -51.45 -0.54
N SER A 7 33.86 -51.00 0.72
CA SER A 7 34.35 -51.67 1.95
C SER A 7 35.81 -52.14 1.84
N GLY A 8 36.76 -51.84 2.73
CA GLY A 8 36.75 -51.15 4.01
C GLY A 8 38.00 -51.53 4.83
N LYS A 9 38.21 -50.80 5.95
CA LYS A 9 38.86 -51.19 7.23
C LYS A 9 40.32 -51.66 7.27
N SER A 10 41.10 -50.99 8.11
CA SER A 10 41.54 -51.45 9.44
C SER A 10 42.22 -50.26 10.15
N GLY A 11 41.78 -49.84 11.35
CA GLY A 11 42.19 -50.38 12.67
C GLY A 11 43.49 -49.69 13.12
N GLY A 12 43.65 -49.07 14.28
CA GLY A 12 42.87 -48.90 15.50
C GLY A 12 43.84 -48.39 16.58
N LEU A 13 43.35 -47.52 17.48
CA LEU A 13 43.66 -47.40 18.93
C LEU A 13 45.12 -47.62 19.41
N ARG A 14 45.76 -46.78 20.25
CA ARG A 14 45.29 -46.27 21.56
C ARG A 14 46.38 -45.42 22.26
N SER A 15 45.93 -44.46 23.10
CA SER A 15 46.47 -43.95 24.40
C SER A 15 47.94 -43.49 24.52
N GLY A 16 48.31 -42.45 25.29
CA GLY A 16 47.63 -41.66 26.32
C GLY A 16 48.43 -40.38 26.66
N THR A 17 47.75 -39.31 27.08
CA THR A 17 47.71 -38.75 28.46
C THR A 17 48.89 -37.87 28.90
N ALA A 18 48.63 -36.56 28.98
CA ALA A 18 48.89 -35.62 30.09
C ALA A 18 48.30 -34.28 29.62
N GLY A 19 47.46 -33.52 30.32
CA GLY A 19 47.38 -33.22 31.75
C GLY A 19 47.45 -31.69 31.85
N GLY A 20 46.33 -31.00 32.08
CA GLY A 20 46.28 -29.55 32.14
C GLY A 20 44.93 -29.04 32.65
N SER A 21 44.85 -28.85 33.97
CA SER A 21 43.66 -28.60 34.78
C SER A 21 42.91 -27.30 34.48
N LYS A 22 41.58 -27.38 34.57
CA LYS A 22 40.69 -26.24 34.84
C LYS A 22 40.97 -25.69 36.24
N VAL A 23 41.16 -24.38 36.35
CA VAL A 23 40.99 -23.64 37.61
C VAL A 23 40.15 -22.40 37.32
N THR A 24 39.00 -22.35 37.98
CA THR A 24 38.19 -21.15 38.19
C THR A 24 38.85 -20.29 39.25
N THR A 25 39.15 -19.03 38.93
CA THR A 25 39.52 -18.03 39.94
C THR A 25 38.79 -16.72 39.67
N LYS A 26 37.87 -16.39 40.59
CA LYS A 26 37.38 -15.03 40.80
C LYS A 26 38.59 -14.15 41.11
N VAL A 27 38.85 -13.16 40.25
CA VAL A 27 39.76 -12.06 40.60
C VAL A 27 38.91 -10.86 40.97
N VAL A 28 38.83 -10.62 42.27
CA VAL A 28 38.39 -9.37 42.88
C VAL A 28 39.45 -8.32 42.50
N ALA A 29 39.09 -7.37 41.64
CA ALA A 29 39.94 -6.23 41.37
C ALA A 29 39.85 -5.24 42.54
N LYS A 30 40.97 -5.03 43.24
CA LYS A 30 41.14 -3.89 44.16
C LYS A 30 41.13 -2.59 43.35
N PRO A 31 40.56 -1.49 43.86
CA PRO A 31 40.51 -0.22 43.14
C PRO A 31 41.89 0.42 43.12
N GLY A 32 42.61 0.27 42.00
CA GLY A 32 43.79 1.06 41.68
C GLY A 32 43.37 2.32 40.95
N ALA A 33 43.52 3.48 41.60
CA ALA A 33 43.24 4.78 41.06
C ALA A 33 44.09 5.06 39.80
N MET A 34 43.47 5.01 38.63
CA MET A 34 43.92 5.76 37.45
C MET A 34 42.83 6.75 37.10
N ALA A 35 42.94 7.94 37.69
CA ALA A 35 42.10 9.08 37.36
C ALA A 35 42.37 9.50 35.91
N ARG A 36 41.60 8.93 34.96
CA ARG A 36 41.36 9.60 33.69
C ARG A 36 40.56 10.85 34.01
N ARG A 37 41.23 12.00 34.00
CA ARG A 37 40.58 13.31 34.00
C ARG A 37 39.75 13.42 32.72
N THR A 38 38.46 13.13 32.81
CA THR A 38 37.47 13.60 31.83
C THR A 38 37.45 15.13 31.87
N PRO A 39 37.47 15.82 30.71
CA PRO A 39 37.22 17.26 30.70
C PRO A 39 35.80 17.48 31.25
N ALA A 40 35.71 18.22 32.34
CA ALA A 40 34.45 18.73 32.84
C ALA A 40 33.89 19.72 31.80
N GLY A 41 32.93 19.28 31.01
CA GLY A 41 32.34 20.12 29.98
C GLY A 41 31.32 19.37 29.13
N LEU A 42 30.05 19.67 29.40
CA LEU A 42 28.89 19.44 28.53
C LEU A 42 28.36 18.01 28.43
N VAL A 43 27.94 17.44 29.57
CA VAL A 43 26.65 16.74 29.57
C VAL A 43 25.61 17.85 29.61
N PRO A 44 24.72 18.01 28.60
CA PRO A 44 23.64 18.97 28.74
C PRO A 44 22.87 18.59 30.00
N ASN A 45 22.73 19.54 30.92
CA ASN A 45 21.84 19.40 32.06
C ASN A 45 20.43 19.24 31.46
N MET A 46 19.96 18.00 31.37
CA MET A 46 18.59 17.73 30.95
C MET A 46 17.73 18.11 32.15
N ASP A 47 17.19 19.33 32.12
CA ASP A 47 16.19 19.74 33.10
C ASP A 47 15.10 18.65 33.18
N PRO A 48 14.69 18.23 34.38
CA PRO A 48 13.66 17.21 34.51
C PRO A 48 12.40 17.69 33.78
N ILE A 49 11.90 16.86 32.86
CA ILE A 49 10.69 17.15 32.09
C ILE A 49 9.57 17.41 33.11
N PRO A 50 8.94 18.61 33.12
CA PRO A 50 7.87 18.89 34.06
C PRO A 50 6.74 17.88 33.89
N MET A 51 6.21 17.32 34.98
CA MET A 51 5.16 16.30 34.97
C MET A 51 3.90 16.84 35.65
N ASP A 52 2.74 16.63 35.04
CA ASP A 52 1.42 16.80 35.64
C ASP A 52 0.93 15.46 36.22
N ARG A 53 0.19 15.53 37.33
CA ARG A 53 -0.47 14.36 37.93
C ARG A 53 -1.90 14.26 37.40
N LEU A 54 -2.23 13.15 36.77
CA LEU A 54 -3.55 12.87 36.22
C LEU A 54 -4.52 12.36 37.30
N ALA A 55 -5.82 12.38 36.99
CA ALA A 55 -6.89 12.02 37.92
C ALA A 55 -6.83 10.56 38.42
N ASP A 56 -6.23 9.66 37.62
CA ASP A 56 -5.98 8.26 37.98
C ASP A 56 -4.69 8.06 38.80
N GLY A 57 -4.00 9.15 39.16
CA GLY A 57 -2.76 9.14 39.93
C GLY A 57 -1.49 8.95 39.09
N SER A 58 -1.60 8.73 37.77
CA SER A 58 -0.46 8.61 36.87
C SER A 58 0.22 9.97 36.60
N LEU A 59 1.49 9.93 36.19
CA LEU A 59 2.28 11.12 35.84
C LEU A 59 2.38 11.23 34.32
N ALA A 60 2.07 12.40 33.76
CA ALA A 60 2.24 12.71 32.34
C ALA A 60 3.11 13.97 32.16
N PRO A 61 3.96 14.06 31.13
CA PRO A 61 4.68 15.30 30.84
C PRO A 61 3.72 16.48 30.67
N LYS A 62 4.08 17.64 31.20
CA LYS A 62 3.27 18.85 31.18
C LYS A 62 2.99 19.28 29.74
N GLY A 63 1.71 19.43 29.41
CA GLY A 63 1.25 19.70 28.04
C GLY A 63 1.14 18.46 27.13
N TYR A 64 1.32 17.25 27.67
CA TYR A 64 1.09 16.00 26.96
C TYR A 64 -0.25 15.39 27.37
N THR A 65 -1.15 15.19 26.41
CA THR A 65 -2.40 14.45 26.63
C THR A 65 -2.12 12.95 26.58
N MET A 66 -2.12 12.29 27.74
CA MET A 66 -2.05 10.83 27.82
C MET A 66 -3.44 10.26 27.48
N ARG A 67 -3.53 9.45 26.42
CA ARG A 67 -4.76 8.72 26.11
C ARG A 67 -4.78 7.43 26.91
N PRO A 68 -5.84 7.14 27.68
CA PRO A 68 -5.96 5.89 28.41
C PRO A 68 -5.95 4.72 27.42
N VAL A 69 -5.07 3.75 27.64
CA VAL A 69 -5.02 2.53 26.82
C VAL A 69 -6.14 1.60 27.28
N VAL A 70 -7.22 1.54 26.51
CA VAL A 70 -8.33 0.62 26.75
C VAL A 70 -8.01 -0.73 26.09
N ALA A 71 -8.06 -1.82 26.86
CA ALA A 71 -7.87 -3.15 26.30
C ALA A 71 -9.02 -3.50 25.34
N ALA A 72 -8.67 -4.11 24.20
CA ALA A 72 -9.67 -4.61 23.26
C ALA A 72 -10.47 -5.76 23.89
N LYS A 73 -11.77 -5.81 23.58
CA LYS A 73 -12.66 -6.89 24.05
C LYS A 73 -12.23 -8.26 23.50
N ASN A 74 -11.71 -8.28 22.28
CA ASN A 74 -11.21 -9.46 21.57
C ASN A 74 -9.79 -9.20 21.06
N TYR A 75 -8.98 -10.25 20.92
CA TYR A 75 -7.60 -10.19 20.43
C TYR A 75 -7.49 -10.22 18.89
N ASP A 76 -8.45 -9.62 18.18
CA ASP A 76 -8.36 -9.43 16.74
C ASP A 76 -7.93 -8.00 16.39
N VAL A 77 -7.35 -7.85 15.19
CA VAL A 77 -6.77 -6.58 14.73
C VAL A 77 -7.82 -5.47 14.67
N VAL A 78 -9.07 -5.79 14.31
CA VAL A 78 -10.14 -4.80 14.17
C VAL A 78 -10.59 -4.33 15.56
N SER A 79 -10.81 -5.25 16.49
CA SER A 79 -11.15 -4.90 17.88
C SER A 79 -10.08 -4.06 18.55
N PHE A 80 -8.80 -4.35 18.28
CA PHE A 80 -7.69 -3.52 18.75
C PHE A 80 -7.68 -2.14 18.11
N ALA A 81 -7.88 -2.06 16.79
CA ALA A 81 -7.96 -0.79 16.08
C ALA A 81 -9.13 0.07 16.58
N ARG A 82 -10.30 -0.53 16.85
CA ARG A 82 -11.45 0.15 17.48
C ARG A 82 -11.10 0.68 18.87
N ALA A 83 -10.51 -0.15 19.73
CA ALA A 83 -10.17 0.24 21.09
C ALA A 83 -9.14 1.40 21.17
N MET A 84 -8.32 1.57 20.13
CA MET A 84 -7.31 2.62 20.04
C MET A 84 -7.79 3.90 19.32
N ASN A 85 -8.98 3.88 18.72
CA ASN A 85 -9.49 4.98 17.89
C ASN A 85 -10.99 5.21 18.17
N ASP A 86 -11.30 6.23 18.95
CA ASP A 86 -12.68 6.63 19.25
C ASP A 86 -13.47 7.00 17.96
N ASP A 87 -12.77 7.46 16.93
CA ASP A 87 -13.28 7.82 15.60
C ASP A 87 -12.99 6.75 14.53
N PHE A 88 -12.99 5.46 14.92
CA PHE A 88 -12.58 4.34 14.07
C PHE A 88 -13.20 4.36 12.66
N ALA A 89 -14.53 4.37 12.55
CA ALA A 89 -15.21 4.24 11.26
C ALA A 89 -14.97 5.45 10.32
N PRO A 90 -15.11 6.72 10.76
CA PRO A 90 -14.70 7.88 9.95
C PRO A 90 -13.24 7.84 9.52
N ARG A 91 -12.35 7.34 10.38
CA ARG A 91 -10.92 7.23 10.07
C ARG A 91 -10.63 6.15 9.02
N VAL A 92 -11.29 4.99 9.12
CA VAL A 92 -11.21 3.91 8.13
C VAL A 92 -11.74 4.40 6.77
N LYS A 93 -12.88 5.10 6.75
CA LYS A 93 -13.40 5.75 5.54
C LYS A 93 -12.39 6.66 4.89
N LYS A 94 -11.78 7.57 5.66
CA LYS A 94 -10.78 8.51 5.14
C LYS A 94 -9.55 7.79 4.56
N LEU A 95 -9.08 6.75 5.24
CA LEU A 95 -7.90 5.99 4.82
C LEU A 95 -8.12 5.30 3.46
N PHE A 96 -9.26 4.61 3.33
CA PHE A 96 -9.63 3.82 2.15
C PHE A 96 -10.45 4.60 1.12
N ASP A 97 -10.65 5.92 1.28
CA ASP A 97 -11.46 6.73 0.36
C ASP A 97 -11.01 6.62 -1.11
N PRO A 98 -9.70 6.58 -1.45
CA PRO A 98 -9.27 6.37 -2.83
C PRO A 98 -9.69 5.01 -3.39
N GLU A 99 -9.56 3.95 -2.61
CA GLU A 99 -9.99 2.60 -3.03
C GLU A 99 -11.51 2.48 -3.13
N ARG A 100 -12.23 3.13 -2.21
CA ARG A 100 -13.69 3.25 -2.23
C ARG A 100 -14.15 3.94 -3.51
N LYS A 101 -13.56 5.09 -3.84
CA LYS A 101 -13.86 5.83 -5.08
C LYS A 101 -13.57 4.98 -6.32
N ALA A 102 -12.41 4.33 -6.36
CA ALA A 102 -12.04 3.43 -7.45
C ALA A 102 -13.05 2.27 -7.62
N ALA A 103 -13.49 1.65 -6.53
CA ALA A 103 -14.44 0.54 -6.58
C ALA A 103 -15.83 0.96 -7.04
N VAL A 104 -16.35 2.09 -6.53
CA VAL A 104 -17.65 2.65 -6.96
C VAL A 104 -17.60 3.06 -8.42
N GLU A 105 -16.51 3.70 -8.86
CA GLU A 105 -16.31 4.08 -10.26
C GLU A 105 -16.22 2.87 -11.19
N ALA A 106 -15.57 1.79 -10.74
CA ALA A 106 -15.48 0.55 -11.51
C ALA A 106 -16.85 -0.12 -11.69
N GLN A 107 -17.70 -0.12 -10.66
CA GLN A 107 -19.08 -0.60 -10.77
C GLN A 107 -19.91 0.26 -11.73
N ARG A 108 -19.76 1.58 -11.66
CA ARG A 108 -20.48 2.54 -12.52
C ARG A 108 -20.09 2.41 -14.00
N THR A 109 -18.81 2.26 -14.29
CA THR A 109 -18.27 2.29 -15.66
C THR A 109 -18.07 0.91 -16.27
N GLY A 110 -18.01 -0.14 -15.45
CA GLY A 110 -17.60 -1.48 -15.86
C GLY A 110 -16.11 -1.60 -16.21
N VAL A 111 -15.30 -0.59 -15.87
CA VAL A 111 -13.85 -0.55 -16.07
C VAL A 111 -13.14 -0.60 -14.73
N TYR A 112 -12.37 -1.65 -14.53
CA TYR A 112 -11.64 -1.93 -13.30
C TYR A 112 -10.17 -1.60 -13.53
N ILE A 113 -9.60 -0.78 -12.65
CA ILE A 113 -8.22 -0.35 -12.74
C ILE A 113 -7.50 -0.78 -11.46
N GLY A 114 -6.61 -1.74 -11.63
CA GLY A 114 -5.92 -2.40 -10.54
C GLY A 114 -4.42 -2.31 -10.71
N TRP A 115 -3.70 -2.23 -9.59
CA TRP A 115 -2.25 -2.36 -9.56
C TRP A 115 -1.89 -3.63 -8.79
N ARG A 116 -1.22 -4.56 -9.47
CA ARG A 116 -0.91 -5.90 -8.92
C ARG A 116 0.28 -6.54 -9.63
N LEU A 117 0.77 -7.63 -9.06
CA LEU A 117 1.73 -8.51 -9.73
C LEU A 117 1.06 -9.21 -10.94
N PRO A 118 1.76 -9.38 -12.06
CA PRO A 118 1.28 -10.21 -13.17
C PRO A 118 0.92 -11.62 -12.71
N GLY A 119 -0.26 -12.11 -13.12
CA GLY A 119 -0.78 -13.44 -12.76
C GLY A 119 -1.51 -13.52 -11.41
N GLN A 120 -1.41 -12.49 -10.55
CA GLN A 120 -2.15 -12.44 -9.29
C GLN A 120 -3.65 -12.26 -9.52
N LYS A 121 -4.47 -12.89 -8.66
CA LYS A 121 -5.95 -12.89 -8.76
C LYS A 121 -6.64 -11.91 -7.79
N PHE A 122 -5.90 -10.91 -7.32
CA PHE A 122 -6.41 -9.80 -6.54
C PHE A 122 -5.56 -8.56 -6.80
N ASP A 123 -6.15 -7.37 -6.63
CA ASP A 123 -5.45 -6.11 -6.79
C ASP A 123 -4.79 -5.69 -5.48
N CYS A 124 -3.51 -5.33 -5.51
CA CYS A 124 -2.82 -4.78 -4.33
C CYS A 124 -3.33 -3.37 -4.02
N GLN A 125 -3.70 -2.63 -5.05
CA GLN A 125 -4.28 -1.29 -4.95
C GLN A 125 -5.34 -1.11 -6.03
N ARG A 126 -6.48 -0.52 -5.66
CA ARG A 126 -7.49 -0.04 -6.60
C ARG A 126 -7.17 1.40 -6.99
N VAL A 127 -7.27 1.70 -8.28
CA VAL A 127 -6.83 2.96 -8.88
C VAL A 127 -8.04 3.72 -9.42
N SER A 128 -8.09 5.03 -9.14
CA SER A 128 -9.12 5.96 -9.61
C SER A 128 -8.52 7.07 -10.47
N ASP A 129 -9.39 7.89 -11.05
CA ASP A 129 -9.06 9.14 -11.76
C ASP A 129 -8.17 10.09 -10.94
N THR A 130 -8.34 10.14 -9.62
CA THR A 130 -7.52 10.95 -8.69
C THR A 130 -6.18 10.31 -8.32
N SER A 131 -5.83 9.16 -8.89
CA SER A 131 -4.58 8.47 -8.58
C SER A 131 -3.41 9.00 -9.40
N LEU A 132 -2.23 9.09 -8.78
CA LEU A 132 -1.04 9.65 -9.40
C LEU A 132 -0.35 8.64 -10.33
N CYS A 133 0.00 9.10 -11.52
CA CYS A 133 0.88 8.40 -12.44
C CYS A 133 2.35 8.69 -12.11
N PHE A 134 3.26 7.78 -12.46
CA PHE A 134 4.71 8.01 -12.39
C PHE A 134 5.16 9.32 -13.08
N CYS A 135 4.42 9.82 -14.07
CA CYS A 135 4.75 11.09 -14.72
C CYS A 135 4.42 12.34 -13.88
N GLY A 136 3.79 12.19 -12.71
CA GLY A 136 3.38 13.27 -11.82
C GLY A 136 1.97 13.82 -12.06
N HIS A 137 1.21 13.25 -13.01
CA HIS A 137 -0.15 13.68 -13.36
C HIS A 137 -1.20 12.64 -12.92
N LEU A 138 -2.44 13.08 -12.75
CA LEU A 138 -3.55 12.22 -12.34
C LEU A 138 -4.02 11.34 -13.48
N LEU A 139 -4.64 10.19 -13.18
CA LEU A 139 -5.25 9.34 -14.21
C LEU A 139 -6.33 10.11 -15.00
N GLY A 140 -7.09 11.00 -14.36
CA GLY A 140 -8.06 11.87 -15.03
C GLY A 140 -7.43 12.86 -16.03
N GLU A 141 -6.12 13.10 -15.95
CA GLU A 141 -5.35 13.96 -16.87
C GLU A 141 -4.68 13.16 -18.00
N HIS A 142 -4.95 11.86 -18.08
CA HIS A 142 -4.55 11.01 -19.18
C HIS A 142 -5.65 10.90 -20.24
N ALA A 143 -5.29 10.34 -21.41
CA ALA A 143 -6.23 10.05 -22.47
C ALA A 143 -7.36 9.12 -22.00
N GLN A 144 -8.49 9.18 -22.71
CA GLN A 144 -9.64 8.33 -22.42
C GLN A 144 -9.28 6.83 -22.48
N TYR A 145 -9.89 6.04 -21.60
CA TYR A 145 -9.67 4.61 -21.47
C TYR A 145 -11.01 3.86 -21.39
N ASN A 146 -10.99 2.59 -21.76
CA ASN A 146 -12.19 1.73 -21.83
C ASN A 146 -11.96 0.31 -21.27
N GLY A 147 -10.86 0.10 -20.54
CA GLY A 147 -10.53 -1.21 -19.96
C GLY A 147 -9.99 -2.25 -20.94
N ARG A 148 -9.69 -1.89 -22.20
CA ARG A 148 -9.13 -2.82 -23.20
C ARG A 148 -7.67 -2.56 -23.56
N SER A 149 -7.10 -1.44 -23.10
CA SER A 149 -5.73 -1.03 -23.39
C SER A 149 -5.09 -0.46 -22.15
N VAL A 150 -3.84 -0.90 -21.90
CA VAL A 150 -2.96 -0.31 -20.88
C VAL A 150 -2.26 0.95 -21.37
N ARG A 151 -2.27 1.20 -22.69
CA ARG A 151 -1.68 2.41 -23.29
C ARG A 151 -2.64 3.58 -23.14
N VAL A 152 -2.51 4.23 -22.01
CA VAL A 152 -3.29 5.41 -21.61
C VAL A 152 -2.29 6.57 -21.47
N PRO A 153 -1.90 7.25 -22.56
CA PRO A 153 -0.87 8.30 -22.52
C PRO A 153 -1.36 9.52 -21.74
N CYS A 154 -0.43 10.30 -21.19
CA CYS A 154 -0.78 11.55 -20.51
C CYS A 154 -1.24 12.60 -21.54
N ALA A 155 -2.33 13.32 -21.25
CA ALA A 155 -2.86 14.36 -22.12
C ALA A 155 -2.27 15.75 -21.82
N GLN A 156 -1.50 15.89 -20.74
CA GLN A 156 -0.87 17.15 -20.36
C GLN A 156 0.21 17.56 -21.36
N THR A 157 0.16 18.82 -21.78
CA THR A 157 1.05 19.40 -22.79
C THR A 157 2.52 19.21 -22.41
N GLY A 158 3.30 18.61 -23.31
CA GLY A 158 4.74 18.39 -23.12
C GLY A 158 5.11 17.15 -22.28
N CYS A 159 4.13 16.41 -21.74
CA CYS A 159 4.40 15.15 -21.06
C CYS A 159 4.71 14.03 -22.07
N LYS A 160 5.79 13.28 -21.84
CA LYS A 160 6.22 12.16 -22.73
C LYS A 160 5.63 10.81 -22.33
N CYS A 161 4.76 10.78 -21.32
CA CYS A 161 4.22 9.55 -20.74
C CYS A 161 3.27 8.85 -21.72
N LYS A 162 3.57 7.59 -22.06
CA LYS A 162 2.82 6.80 -23.06
C LYS A 162 1.77 5.86 -22.44
N ALA A 163 1.87 5.58 -21.15
CA ALA A 163 1.00 4.68 -20.43
C ALA A 163 0.95 5.08 -18.95
N PHE A 164 -0.26 5.11 -18.41
CA PHE A 164 -0.49 5.33 -17.00
C PHE A 164 0.17 4.21 -16.17
N GLN A 165 0.95 4.60 -15.17
CA GLN A 165 1.63 3.71 -14.26
C GLN A 165 1.43 4.26 -12.86
N TRP A 166 0.56 3.62 -12.08
CA TRP A 166 0.24 4.07 -10.75
C TRP A 166 1.51 4.17 -9.89
N ILE A 167 1.67 5.28 -9.18
CA ILE A 167 2.72 5.46 -8.18
C ILE A 167 2.04 5.88 -6.86
N PRO A 168 2.47 5.33 -5.71
CA PRO A 168 2.03 5.82 -4.42
C PRO A 168 2.17 7.35 -4.32
N SER A 169 1.16 7.99 -3.76
CA SER A 169 1.14 9.44 -3.53
C SER A 169 1.01 9.80 -2.05
N ARG A 170 0.69 8.81 -1.21
CA ARG A 170 0.57 8.94 0.24
C ARG A 170 1.46 7.91 0.94
N PRO A 171 1.98 8.21 2.15
CA PRO A 171 2.68 7.22 2.97
C PRO A 171 1.84 5.97 3.24
N GLU A 172 0.52 6.10 3.38
CA GLU A 172 -0.37 4.98 3.69
C GLU A 172 -0.47 3.97 2.55
N ASP A 173 -0.33 4.41 1.29
CA ASP A 173 -0.36 3.54 0.11
C ASP A 173 0.77 2.48 0.14
N VAL A 174 1.81 2.72 0.95
CA VAL A 174 2.99 1.85 1.11
C VAL A 174 3.21 1.42 2.57
N GLY A 175 2.19 1.55 3.42
CA GLY A 175 2.25 1.12 4.81
C GLY A 175 3.14 1.97 5.72
N GLU A 176 3.66 3.11 5.24
CA GLU A 176 4.51 4.01 6.02
C GLU A 176 3.70 5.06 6.82
N PHE A 177 2.58 4.64 7.41
CA PHE A 177 1.62 5.52 8.10
C PHE A 177 2.23 6.31 9.27
N TRP A 178 3.38 5.87 9.81
CA TRP A 178 4.09 6.58 10.89
C TRP A 178 4.64 7.95 10.45
N HIS A 179 4.78 8.21 9.14
CA HIS A 179 5.23 9.53 8.66
C HIS A 179 4.32 10.66 9.12
N GLN A 180 3.00 10.42 9.18
CA GLN A 180 2.02 11.41 9.62
C GLN A 180 2.15 11.80 11.09
N ARG A 181 2.83 10.99 11.90
CA ARG A 181 3.05 11.27 13.32
C ARG A 181 4.27 12.15 13.55
N ARG A 182 5.07 12.43 12.52
CA ARG A 182 6.23 13.31 12.66
C ARG A 182 5.78 14.77 12.77
N ARG A 183 6.40 15.50 13.69
CA ARG A 183 6.19 16.94 13.84
C ARG A 183 6.49 17.64 12.51
N ASN A 184 5.59 18.51 12.07
CA ASN A 184 5.69 19.27 10.82
C ASN A 184 5.74 18.42 9.54
N PHE A 185 5.20 17.20 9.56
CA PHE A 185 5.03 16.44 8.32
C PHE A 185 3.91 17.05 7.48
N ASP A 186 4.24 17.39 6.24
CA ASP A 186 3.27 17.84 5.24
C ASP A 186 3.00 16.70 4.24
N PRO A 187 1.81 16.06 4.28
CA PRO A 187 1.44 15.00 3.35
C PRO A 187 1.54 15.40 1.88
N THR A 188 1.33 16.68 1.56
CA THR A 188 1.34 17.17 0.16
C THR A 188 2.73 17.16 -0.47
N THR A 189 3.78 17.11 0.36
CA THR A 189 5.19 17.07 -0.08
C THR A 189 5.75 15.66 -0.19
N TRP A 190 5.01 14.64 0.26
CA TRP A 190 5.50 13.26 0.21
C TRP A 190 5.58 12.79 -1.24
N ARG A 191 6.64 12.07 -1.56
CA ARG A 191 6.86 11.47 -2.89
C ARG A 191 7.48 10.10 -2.74
N ALA A 192 7.00 9.14 -3.53
CA ALA A 192 7.63 7.84 -3.68
C ALA A 192 9.10 7.99 -4.10
N LYS A 193 10.00 7.30 -3.39
CA LYS A 193 11.46 7.39 -3.60
C LYS A 193 12.03 6.13 -4.21
N CYS A 194 13.02 6.32 -5.07
CA CYS A 194 13.89 5.26 -5.55
C CYS A 194 14.95 4.90 -4.50
N ARG A 195 15.59 3.73 -4.63
CA ARG A 195 16.79 3.35 -3.84
C ARG A 195 17.93 4.36 -3.95
N CYS A 196 18.02 5.11 -5.07
CA CYS A 196 18.96 6.23 -5.24
C CYS A 196 18.58 7.50 -4.44
N LYS A 197 17.49 7.44 -3.64
CA LYS A 197 16.96 8.46 -2.73
C LYS A 197 16.28 9.66 -3.39
N HIS A 198 16.28 9.73 -4.72
CA HIS A 198 15.52 10.71 -5.50
C HIS A 198 14.04 10.31 -5.62
N SER A 199 13.16 11.29 -5.81
CA SER A 199 11.73 11.05 -6.03
C SER A 199 11.46 10.48 -7.42
N HIS A 200 10.30 9.84 -7.59
CA HIS A 200 9.86 9.36 -8.90
C HIS A 200 9.78 10.47 -9.97
N GLU A 201 9.45 11.72 -9.59
CA GLU A 201 9.42 12.88 -10.49
C GLU A 201 10.80 13.24 -11.06
N GLN A 202 11.88 12.92 -10.32
CA GLN A 202 13.25 13.10 -10.77
C GLN A 202 13.72 11.98 -11.71
N HIS A 203 12.90 10.97 -11.95
CA HIS A 203 13.15 9.92 -12.94
C HIS A 203 12.40 10.21 -14.25
N ASP A 204 12.88 9.65 -15.36
CA ASP A 204 12.13 9.69 -16.61
C ASP A 204 10.83 8.86 -16.50
N CYS A 205 9.74 9.33 -17.09
CA CYS A 205 8.48 8.60 -17.08
C CYS A 205 8.42 7.45 -18.11
N THR A 206 9.41 7.37 -19.00
CA THR A 206 9.52 6.42 -20.10
C THR A 206 10.67 5.42 -19.89
N GLY A 207 10.62 4.31 -20.65
CA GLY A 207 11.63 3.26 -20.60
C GLY A 207 11.80 2.69 -19.19
N MET A 208 13.05 2.44 -18.80
CA MET A 208 13.42 1.93 -17.47
C MET A 208 13.33 2.98 -16.36
N LYS A 209 12.97 4.22 -16.69
CA LYS A 209 12.85 5.33 -15.72
C LYS A 209 14.19 5.69 -15.11
N ALA A 210 15.16 6.06 -15.95
CA ALA A 210 16.47 6.51 -15.49
C ALA A 210 16.35 7.80 -14.66
N CYS A 211 17.16 7.92 -13.61
CA CYS A 211 17.22 9.12 -12.80
C CYS A 211 17.85 10.28 -13.59
N ARG A 212 17.26 11.47 -13.48
CA ARG A 212 17.71 12.71 -14.14
C ARG A 212 18.43 13.65 -13.17
N ALA A 213 18.58 13.27 -11.91
CA ALA A 213 19.30 14.06 -10.92
C ALA A 213 20.79 14.16 -11.30
N LYS A 214 21.35 15.37 -11.22
CA LYS A 214 22.74 15.64 -11.59
C LYS A 214 23.69 14.77 -10.78
N GLY A 215 24.55 14.01 -11.47
CA GLY A 215 25.53 13.12 -10.84
C GLY A 215 24.98 11.77 -10.38
N CYS A 216 23.71 11.44 -10.65
CA CYS A 216 23.15 10.13 -10.34
C CYS A 216 23.29 9.17 -11.54
N SER A 217 23.87 7.99 -11.32
CA SER A 217 24.04 6.93 -12.33
C SER A 217 22.90 5.90 -12.35
N CYS A 218 21.82 6.16 -11.62
CA CYS A 218 20.69 5.25 -11.49
C CYS A 218 19.95 5.11 -12.84
N SER A 219 20.08 3.95 -13.48
CA SER A 219 19.52 3.67 -14.81
C SER A 219 18.06 3.22 -14.79
N ALA A 220 17.54 2.82 -13.62
CA ALA A 220 16.17 2.36 -13.46
C ALA A 220 15.56 2.76 -12.12
N PHE A 221 14.26 3.02 -12.12
CA PHE A 221 13.53 3.20 -10.86
C PHE A 221 13.41 1.87 -10.13
N ASN A 222 13.93 1.84 -8.90
CA ASN A 222 13.81 0.69 -7.99
C ASN A 222 13.23 1.22 -6.68
N SER A 223 12.07 0.75 -6.24
CA SER A 223 11.41 1.34 -5.07
C SER A 223 12.25 1.18 -3.79
N ASN A 224 12.31 2.24 -2.99
CA ASN A 224 12.85 2.18 -1.62
C ASN A 224 11.78 1.78 -0.59
N PHE A 225 10.60 1.39 -1.05
CA PHE A 225 9.46 0.93 -0.27
C PHE A 225 8.97 -0.40 -0.84
N LEU A 226 8.17 -1.12 -0.07
CA LEU A 226 7.49 -2.33 -0.50
C LEU A 226 5.99 -2.08 -0.57
N CYS A 227 5.29 -2.85 -1.40
CA CYS A 227 3.84 -2.88 -1.42
C CYS A 227 3.29 -3.36 -0.08
N ALA A 228 2.39 -2.59 0.53
CA ALA A 228 1.78 -2.95 1.81
C ALA A 228 0.90 -4.22 1.77
N ALA A 229 0.47 -4.65 0.58
CA ALA A 229 -0.41 -5.81 0.40
C ALA A 229 0.35 -7.12 0.12
N CYS A 230 1.52 -7.07 -0.53
CA CYS A 230 2.23 -8.28 -0.99
C CYS A 230 3.74 -8.28 -0.73
N ASP A 231 4.29 -7.24 -0.09
CA ASP A 231 5.72 -7.08 0.24
C ASP A 231 6.69 -7.15 -0.96
N LYS A 232 6.19 -6.93 -2.19
CA LYS A 232 7.01 -6.83 -3.41
C LYS A 232 7.39 -5.39 -3.76
N HIS A 233 8.44 -5.25 -4.56
CA HIS A 233 8.87 -3.95 -5.06
C HIS A 233 7.89 -3.37 -6.09
N TRP A 234 7.89 -2.04 -6.22
CA TRP A 234 6.95 -1.35 -7.10
C TRP A 234 7.11 -1.78 -8.56
N GLU A 235 8.36 -1.93 -9.01
CA GLU A 235 8.73 -2.33 -10.37
C GLU A 235 8.34 -3.76 -10.75
N GLU A 236 7.91 -4.58 -9.79
CA GLU A 236 7.39 -5.94 -10.05
C GLU A 236 5.89 -5.93 -10.40
N HIS A 237 5.22 -4.79 -10.24
CA HIS A 237 3.79 -4.65 -10.45
C HIS A 237 3.47 -3.94 -11.76
N GLU A 238 2.27 -4.19 -12.27
CA GLU A 238 1.72 -3.52 -13.44
C GLU A 238 0.38 -2.87 -13.09
N THR A 239 0.04 -1.80 -13.83
CA THR A 239 -1.30 -1.22 -13.77
C THR A 239 -2.15 -1.85 -14.89
N PHE A 240 -3.21 -2.54 -14.50
CA PHE A 240 -4.14 -3.20 -15.38
C PHE A 240 -5.37 -2.33 -15.60
N PHE A 241 -5.82 -2.26 -16.85
CA PHE A 241 -7.09 -1.68 -17.25
C PHE A 241 -7.92 -2.82 -17.81
N GLU A 242 -9.00 -3.19 -17.13
CA GLU A 242 -9.76 -4.39 -17.45
C GLU A 242 -11.26 -4.09 -17.50
N THR A 243 -11.94 -4.69 -18.46
CA THR A 243 -13.41 -4.74 -18.42
C THR A 243 -13.87 -5.81 -17.43
N GLU A 244 -15.10 -5.68 -16.95
CA GLU A 244 -15.74 -6.70 -16.12
C GLU A 244 -15.66 -8.11 -16.71
N ALA A 245 -15.94 -8.25 -18.02
CA ALA A 245 -15.88 -9.54 -18.70
C ALA A 245 -14.48 -10.16 -18.70
N MET A 246 -13.43 -9.34 -18.81
CA MET A 246 -12.04 -9.81 -18.71
C MET A 246 -11.75 -10.33 -17.30
N ARG A 247 -12.22 -9.61 -16.27
CA ARG A 247 -12.04 -10.01 -14.88
C ARG A 247 -12.78 -11.30 -14.54
N VAL A 248 -14.03 -11.43 -14.96
CA VAL A 248 -14.82 -12.67 -14.78
C VAL A 248 -14.09 -13.85 -15.44
N LYS A 249 -13.63 -13.69 -16.68
CA LYS A 249 -12.87 -14.72 -17.40
C LYS A 249 -11.61 -15.15 -16.64
N GLU A 250 -10.92 -14.19 -16.05
CA GLU A 250 -9.69 -14.41 -15.29
C GLU A 250 -9.93 -14.79 -13.82
N GLY A 251 -11.19 -14.90 -13.36
CA GLY A 251 -11.51 -15.20 -11.96
C GLY A 251 -11.10 -14.09 -10.99
N LEU A 252 -11.11 -12.84 -11.44
CA LEU A 252 -10.81 -11.66 -10.63
C LEU A 252 -12.09 -11.05 -10.02
N PRO A 253 -12.01 -10.40 -8.85
CA PRO A 253 -13.18 -9.80 -8.20
C PRO A 253 -13.84 -8.71 -9.07
N THR A 254 -15.17 -8.75 -9.17
CA THR A 254 -16.01 -7.74 -9.83
C THR A 254 -17.19 -7.35 -8.93
N GLY A 255 -17.89 -6.27 -9.27
CA GLY A 255 -19.10 -5.85 -8.56
C GLY A 255 -18.86 -5.71 -7.06
N GLU A 256 -19.67 -6.38 -6.26
CA GLU A 256 -19.60 -6.38 -4.80
C GLU A 256 -18.26 -6.89 -4.27
N ALA A 257 -17.70 -7.93 -4.89
CA ALA A 257 -16.43 -8.52 -4.49
C ALA A 257 -15.24 -7.59 -4.75
N TYR A 258 -15.44 -6.56 -5.58
CA TYR A 258 -14.43 -5.52 -5.81
C TYR A 258 -14.46 -4.41 -4.75
N LEU A 259 -15.45 -4.35 -3.86
CA LEU A 259 -15.47 -3.34 -2.79
C LEU A 259 -14.35 -3.58 -1.76
N PRO A 260 -13.79 -2.52 -1.14
CA PRO A 260 -12.89 -2.68 0.00
C PRO A 260 -13.57 -3.45 1.13
N PHE A 261 -12.89 -4.46 1.67
CA PHE A 261 -13.39 -5.32 2.75
C PHE A 261 -14.73 -6.00 2.44
N ALA A 262 -14.97 -6.40 1.19
CA ALA A 262 -16.22 -7.05 0.77
C ALA A 262 -16.63 -8.23 1.68
N GLU A 263 -15.64 -8.94 2.22
CA GLU A 263 -15.76 -10.09 3.13
C GLU A 263 -16.04 -9.73 4.60
N MET A 264 -15.92 -8.45 4.99
CA MET A 264 -16.15 -7.94 6.34
C MET A 264 -17.21 -6.82 6.32
N PRO A 265 -18.51 -7.14 6.45
CA PRO A 265 -19.61 -6.18 6.27
C PRO A 265 -19.45 -4.89 7.08
N ASN A 266 -19.07 -4.99 8.35
CA ASN A 266 -18.90 -3.81 9.21
C ASN A 266 -17.79 -2.87 8.72
N LEU A 267 -16.66 -3.42 8.24
CA LEU A 267 -15.57 -2.61 7.70
C LEU A 267 -15.90 -2.07 6.31
N ARG A 268 -16.55 -2.86 5.47
CA ARG A 268 -17.08 -2.40 4.18
C ARG A 268 -18.01 -1.21 4.39
N ASN A 269 -18.97 -1.33 5.29
CA ASN A 269 -19.92 -0.27 5.64
C ASN A 269 -19.18 0.97 6.18
N ALA A 270 -18.26 0.79 7.13
CA ALA A 270 -17.42 1.90 7.60
C ALA A 270 -16.65 2.60 6.48
N VAL A 271 -16.09 1.86 5.51
CA VAL A 271 -15.45 2.49 4.34
C VAL A 271 -16.46 3.25 3.50
N LEU A 272 -17.63 2.68 3.23
CA LEU A 272 -18.64 3.27 2.35
C LEU A 272 -19.29 4.52 2.95
N THR A 273 -19.75 4.44 4.20
CA THR A 273 -20.61 5.45 4.85
C THR A 273 -19.89 6.22 5.95
N GLY A 274 -18.93 5.58 6.62
CA GLY A 274 -18.29 6.11 7.84
C GLY A 274 -18.93 5.59 9.12
N ASP A 275 -19.87 4.66 9.00
CA ASP A 275 -20.56 3.97 10.10
C ASP A 275 -20.56 2.46 9.83
N GLU A 276 -20.16 1.67 10.82
CA GLU A 276 -20.08 0.20 10.70
C GLU A 276 -21.44 -0.48 10.55
N SER A 277 -22.50 0.16 11.03
CA SER A 277 -23.86 -0.36 11.05
C SER A 277 -24.71 0.10 9.86
N ASP A 278 -24.29 1.16 9.16
CA ASP A 278 -25.02 1.71 8.01
C ASP A 278 -24.62 0.99 6.72
N ASP A 279 -25.48 0.08 6.27
CA ASP A 279 -25.33 -0.65 5.00
C ASP A 279 -26.03 0.04 3.82
N SER A 280 -26.62 1.23 4.00
CA SER A 280 -27.41 1.91 2.97
C SER A 280 -26.65 2.12 1.66
N ALA A 281 -25.38 2.54 1.74
CA ALA A 281 -24.53 2.70 0.56
C ALA A 281 -24.20 1.37 -0.11
N TYR A 282 -24.02 0.29 0.65
CA TYR A 282 -23.84 -1.04 0.08
C TYR A 282 -25.12 -1.49 -0.63
N LEU A 283 -26.28 -1.41 0.04
CA LEU A 283 -27.58 -1.74 -0.54
C LEU A 283 -27.93 -0.86 -1.75
N ALA A 284 -27.48 0.39 -1.82
CA ALA A 284 -27.66 1.22 -3.01
C ALA A 284 -26.81 0.74 -4.20
N LEU A 285 -25.59 0.23 -3.91
CA LEU A 285 -24.70 -0.33 -4.92
C LEU A 285 -25.13 -1.73 -5.39
N THR A 286 -25.84 -2.48 -4.56
CA THR A 286 -26.20 -3.89 -4.82
C THR A 286 -27.69 -4.15 -5.06
N GLY A 287 -28.56 -3.32 -4.47
CA GLY A 287 -30.01 -3.48 -4.41
C GLY A 287 -30.82 -2.60 -5.38
N GLY A 288 -30.17 -1.77 -6.19
CA GLY A 288 -30.85 -1.13 -7.32
C GLY A 288 -31.24 -2.17 -8.37
N GLN A 289 -32.46 -2.08 -8.93
CA GLN A 289 -32.79 -2.69 -10.22
C GLN A 289 -31.73 -2.25 -11.25
N GLY A 290 -30.72 -3.09 -11.49
CA GLY A 290 -29.47 -2.63 -12.10
C GLY A 290 -28.49 -3.76 -12.40
N HIS A 291 -28.99 -4.91 -12.86
CA HIS A 291 -28.30 -5.54 -13.98
C HIS A 291 -28.28 -4.44 -15.06
N ILE A 292 -27.12 -3.88 -15.40
CA ILE A 292 -27.04 -3.02 -16.59
C ILE A 292 -27.43 -3.95 -17.76
N PRO A 293 -28.56 -3.74 -18.48
CA PRO A 293 -28.69 -4.39 -19.77
C PRO A 293 -27.52 -3.90 -20.61
N ILE A 294 -26.81 -4.85 -21.22
CA ILE A 294 -25.58 -4.67 -22.01
C ILE A 294 -25.71 -3.59 -23.11
N SER A 295 -26.91 -3.06 -23.36
CA SER A 295 -27.25 -2.09 -24.40
C SER A 295 -26.91 -0.63 -24.10
N ASP A 296 -26.77 -0.18 -22.84
CA ASP A 296 -26.70 1.26 -22.55
C ASP A 296 -25.50 1.67 -21.67
N ARG A 297 -24.28 1.39 -22.15
CA ARG A 297 -23.05 1.93 -21.56
C ARG A 297 -22.75 3.35 -22.10
N PRO A 298 -22.70 4.40 -21.26
CA PRO A 298 -22.13 5.68 -21.66
C PRO A 298 -20.61 5.56 -21.83
N HIS A 299 -20.09 6.14 -22.90
CA HIS A 299 -18.66 6.26 -23.17
C HIS A 299 -18.13 7.55 -22.53
N GLY A 300 -17.35 7.43 -21.45
CA GLY A 300 -16.41 8.46 -20.99
C GLY A 300 -16.99 9.79 -20.48
N ASN A 301 -16.13 10.58 -19.85
CA ASN A 301 -16.51 11.58 -18.84
C ASN A 301 -17.10 12.92 -19.33
N ASP A 302 -17.26 13.23 -20.63
CA ASP A 302 -17.80 14.54 -21.04
C ASP A 302 -18.55 14.57 -22.39
N ALA A 303 -19.72 13.92 -22.55
CA ALA A 303 -20.52 14.20 -23.76
C ALA A 303 -22.04 13.99 -23.65
N VAL A 304 -22.80 15.00 -24.12
CA VAL A 304 -24.00 14.82 -24.94
C VAL A 304 -23.74 15.48 -26.29
N PHE A 305 -23.79 14.70 -27.39
CA PHE A 305 -24.29 15.19 -28.69
C PHE A 305 -24.66 14.04 -29.64
N SER A 306 -25.90 14.09 -30.13
CA SER A 306 -26.44 13.46 -31.35
C SER A 306 -26.46 14.55 -32.44
N PRO A 307 -26.32 14.27 -33.76
CA PRO A 307 -27.28 13.43 -34.47
C PRO A 307 -26.79 12.71 -35.75
N GLY A 308 -27.64 11.80 -36.23
CA GLY A 308 -27.64 11.24 -37.59
C GLY A 308 -28.22 9.83 -37.54
N GLY A 309 -29.46 9.54 -37.95
CA GLY A 309 -30.17 10.03 -39.13
C GLY A 309 -30.02 8.99 -40.25
N GLY A 310 -31.02 8.13 -40.43
CA GLY A 310 -31.21 7.39 -41.69
C GLY A 310 -31.33 5.86 -41.62
N ASN A 311 -32.58 5.40 -41.62
CA ASN A 311 -33.13 4.30 -42.40
C ASN A 311 -32.60 2.86 -42.29
N SER A 312 -33.40 2.09 -41.54
CA SER A 312 -34.30 1.06 -42.08
C SER A 312 -33.80 -0.38 -42.29
N ARG A 313 -34.64 -1.27 -41.73
CA ARG A 313 -34.96 -2.66 -42.10
C ARG A 313 -33.88 -3.71 -41.89
N PHE A 314 -33.84 -4.18 -40.65
CA PHE A 314 -33.58 -5.59 -40.36
C PHE A 314 -34.93 -6.28 -40.09
N ARG A 315 -35.25 -7.34 -40.87
CA ARG A 315 -36.46 -8.17 -40.71
C ARG A 315 -36.04 -9.50 -40.08
N PRO A 316 -36.64 -9.95 -38.97
CA PRO A 316 -36.39 -11.29 -38.46
C PRO A 316 -37.12 -12.33 -39.33
N VAL A 317 -36.41 -13.41 -39.66
CA VAL A 317 -37.01 -14.67 -40.12
C VAL A 317 -37.14 -15.55 -38.87
N TYR A 318 -38.34 -16.06 -38.61
CA TYR A 318 -38.56 -17.12 -37.64
C TYR A 318 -38.59 -18.45 -38.39
N ASP A 319 -37.81 -19.43 -37.92
CA ASP A 319 -38.14 -20.85 -37.98
C ASP A 319 -38.64 -21.27 -36.60
#